data_AF-V5IBE9-F1
#
_entry.id   AF-V5IBE9-F1
#
_cell.length_a   1.000
_cell.length_b   1.000
_cell.length_c   1.000
_cell.angle_alpha   90.00
_cell.angle_beta   90.00
_cell.angle_gamma   90.00
#
_symmetry.space_group_name_H-M   'P 1'
#
loop_
_entity.id
_entity.type
_entity.pdbx_description
1 polymer ?
#
loop_
_entity_poly.entity_id
_entity_poly.type
_entity_poly.pdbx_seq_one_letter_code
_entity_poly.pdbx_strand_id
1 'polypeptide(L)'
;MALAFLCAVAALKTVFDSHNLNQPAAIPNLYSLHSWLGLTAVLLFCMQLLTGFVSFLFPGVRQWLRAQYLPLHVFFGLAIFGLAVATALLGI
;
A
#
# COMPACT_ATOMS: atom_id res chain seq x y z
N MET A 1 0.75 11.67 -0.84
CA MET A 1 1.11 10.28 -1.20
C MET A 1 2.52 9.90 -0.76
N ALA A 2 3.56 10.69 -1.03
CA ALA A 2 4.93 10.39 -0.55
C ALA A 2 5.03 10.23 0.98
N LEU A 3 4.43 11.15 1.75
CA LEU A 3 4.38 11.00 3.22
C LEU A 3 3.67 9.72 3.66
N ALA A 4 2.53 9.40 3.05
CA ALA A 4 1.80 8.16 3.35
C ALA A 4 2.64 6.90 3.05
N PHE A 5 3.42 6.91 1.96
CA PHE A 5 4.37 5.84 1.65
C PHE A 5 5.45 5.71 2.73
N LEU A 6 6.07 6.82 3.14
CA LEU A 6 7.09 6.82 4.19
C LEU A 6 6.53 6.29 5.53
N CYS A 7 5.33 6.75 5.91
CA CYS A 7 4.64 6.25 7.09
C CYS A 7 4.31 4.76 6.99
N ALA A 8 3.85 4.27 5.83
CA ALA A 8 3.55 2.85 5.62
C ALA A 8 4.80 1.97 5.72
N VAL A 9 5.93 2.42 5.15
CA VAL A 9 7.23 1.74 5.27
C VAL A 9 7.69 1.69 6.73
N ALA A 10 7.60 2.82 7.44
CA ALA A 10 7.94 2.88 8.86
C ALA A 10 7.04 1.95 9.69
N ALA A 11 5.73 1.95 9.46
CA ALA A 11 4.79 1.08 10.16
C ALA A 11 5.05 -0.41 9.91
N LEU A 12 5.31 -0.80 8.66
CA LEU A 12 5.70 -2.17 8.33
C LEU A 12 7.00 -2.55 9.03
N LYS A 13 8.02 -1.70 8.99
CA LYS A 13 9.28 -1.95 9.70
C LYS A 13 9.02 -2.19 11.19
N THR A 14 8.24 -1.31 11.82
CA THR A 14 7.91 -1.41 13.25
C THR A 14 7.20 -2.71 13.61
N VAL A 15 6.20 -3.15 12.84
CA VAL A 15 5.47 -4.40 13.16
C VAL A 15 6.34 -5.64 12.95
N PHE A 16 7.13 -5.68 11.88
CA PHE A 16 8.04 -6.80 11.63
C PHE A 16 9.15 -6.86 12.69
N ASP A 17 9.73 -5.73 13.10
CA ASP A 17 10.71 -5.70 14.18
C ASP A 17 10.09 -6.11 15.52
N SER A 18 8.89 -5.62 15.83
CA SER A 18 8.15 -6.02 17.05
C SER A 18 7.96 -7.53 17.12
N HIS A 19 7.57 -8.17 16.02
CA HIS A 19 7.41 -9.62 15.96
C HIS A 19 8.74 -10.38 16.01
N ASN A 20 9.73 -9.96 15.22
CA ASN A 20 11.00 -10.67 15.07
C ASN A 20 11.90 -10.54 16.31
N LEU A 21 11.85 -9.39 16.98
CA LEU A 21 12.67 -9.08 18.15
C LEU A 21 11.95 -9.36 19.47
N ASN A 22 10.72 -9.91 19.42
CA ASN A 22 9.97 -10.29 20.61
C ASN A 22 10.73 -11.35 21.42
N GLN A 23 10.73 -11.20 22.75
CA GLN A 23 11.35 -12.15 23.68
C GLN A 23 10.29 -12.76 24.61
N PRO A 24 10.42 -14.05 25.01
CA PRO A 24 11.57 -14.95 24.76
C PRO A 24 11.58 -15.60 23.37
N ALA A 25 10.51 -15.46 22.59
CA ALA A 25 10.38 -16.04 21.27
C ALA A 25 9.73 -15.07 20.29
N ALA A 26 10.16 -15.15 19.02
CA ALA A 26 9.59 -14.37 17.93
C ALA A 26 8.11 -14.74 17.68
N ILE A 27 7.34 -13.75 17.23
CA ILE A 27 5.96 -13.93 16.79
C ILE A 27 5.98 -14.23 15.29
N PRO A 28 5.26 -15.27 14.80
CA PRO A 28 5.13 -15.51 13.37
C PRO A 28 4.57 -14.28 12.65
N ASN A 29 5.10 -13.96 11.47
CA ASN A 29 4.59 -12.87 10.65
C ASN A 29 3.49 -13.35 9.69
N LEU A 30 2.66 -12.41 9.24
CA LEU A 30 1.70 -12.60 8.15
C LEU A 30 0.71 -13.77 8.33
N TYR A 31 0.25 -14.05 9.56
CA TYR A 31 -0.71 -15.13 9.83
C TYR A 31 -2.17 -14.66 9.92
N SER A 32 -2.42 -13.35 9.99
CA SER A 32 -3.76 -12.79 10.21
C SER A 32 -4.36 -12.22 8.93
N LEU A 33 -5.70 -12.19 8.84
CA LEU A 33 -6.39 -11.55 7.71
C LEU A 33 -6.03 -10.06 7.58
N HIS A 34 -5.90 -9.35 8.72
CA HIS A 34 -5.40 -7.98 8.75
C HIS A 34 -4.04 -7.86 8.03
N SER A 35 -3.11 -8.77 8.33
CA SER A 35 -1.76 -8.72 7.73
C SER A 35 -1.76 -9.03 6.23
N TRP A 36 -2.62 -9.93 5.75
CA TRP A 36 -2.75 -10.25 4.33
C TRP A 36 -3.34 -9.08 3.54
N LEU A 37 -4.44 -8.50 4.04
CA LEU A 37 -5.09 -7.36 3.41
C LEU A 37 -4.22 -6.10 3.50
N GLY A 38 -3.51 -5.90 4.62
CA GLY A 38 -2.58 -4.78 4.81
C GLY A 38 -1.40 -4.82 3.86
N LEU A 39 -0.74 -5.97 3.73
CA LEU A 39 0.36 -6.12 2.78
C LEU A 39 -0.13 -5.95 1.33
N THR A 40 -1.31 -6.50 0.99
CA THR A 40 -1.93 -6.31 -0.32
C THR A 40 -2.21 -4.82 -0.60
N ALA A 41 -2.78 -4.09 0.37
CA ALA A 41 -3.05 -2.67 0.25
C ALA A 41 -1.77 -1.85 0.02
N VAL A 42 -0.70 -2.13 0.77
CA VAL A 42 0.59 -1.44 0.60
C VAL A 42 1.21 -1.74 -0.76
N LEU A 43 1.21 -3.00 -1.22
CA LEU A 43 1.76 -3.36 -2.53
C LEU A 43 0.98 -2.68 -3.67
N LEU A 44 -0.35 -2.70 -3.62
CA LEU A 44 -1.20 -2.02 -4.60
C LEU A 44 -1.00 -0.50 -4.56
N PHE A 45 -0.85 0.09 -3.36
CA PHE A 45 -0.54 1.50 -3.21
C PHE A 45 0.81 1.87 -3.84
N CYS A 46 1.85 1.05 -3.64
CA CYS A 46 3.16 1.26 -4.27
C CYS A 46 3.09 1.19 -5.80
N MET A 47 2.38 0.18 -6.34
CA MET A 47 2.14 0.06 -7.78
C MET A 47 1.43 1.31 -8.30
N GLN A 48 0.34 1.72 -7.63
CA GLN A 48 -0.44 2.89 -8.00
C GLN A 48 0.33 4.20 -7.93
N LEU A 49 1.20 4.34 -6.92
CA LEU A 49 2.09 5.48 -6.77
C LEU A 49 3.09 5.55 -7.93
N LEU A 50 3.71 4.42 -8.28
CA LEU A 50 4.68 4.35 -9.38
C LEU A 50 4.02 4.60 -10.74
N THR A 51 2.94 3.90 -11.06
CA THR A 51 2.24 4.06 -12.34
C THR A 51 1.59 5.43 -12.46
N GLY A 52 1.06 5.98 -11.37
CA GLY A 52 0.55 7.35 -11.30
C GLY A 52 1.64 8.39 -11.53
N PHE A 53 2.79 8.23 -10.88
CA PHE A 53 3.96 9.10 -11.06
C PHE A 53 4.44 9.10 -12.51
N VAL A 54 4.68 7.92 -13.10
CA VAL A 54 5.14 7.79 -14.49
C VAL A 54 4.13 8.33 -15.49
N SER A 55 2.83 8.09 -15.27
CA SER A 55 1.79 8.46 -16.25
C SER A 55 1.43 9.95 -16.21
N PHE A 56 1.35 10.53 -15.02
CA PHE A 56 0.77 11.86 -14.80
C PHE A 56 1.77 12.92 -14.33
N LEU A 57 2.97 12.55 -13.88
CA LEU A 57 3.96 13.50 -13.38
C LEU A 57 5.26 13.50 -14.20
N PHE A 58 6.07 12.44 -14.10
CA PHE A 58 7.36 12.36 -14.80
C PHE A 58 7.77 10.90 -15.06
N PRO A 59 8.30 10.55 -16.25
CA PRO A 59 8.51 11.40 -17.43
C PRO A 59 7.22 11.76 -18.18
N GLY A 60 6.08 11.19 -17.77
CA GLY A 60 4.82 11.29 -18.50
C GLY A 60 4.73 10.23 -19.60
N VAL A 61 3.50 9.82 -19.92
CA VAL A 61 3.20 8.93 -21.05
C VAL A 61 2.42 9.67 -22.12
N ARG A 62 2.27 9.05 -23.31
CA ARG A 62 1.46 9.59 -24.40
C ARG A 62 0.03 9.88 -23.94
N GLN A 63 -0.55 10.98 -24.43
CA GLN A 63 -1.87 11.47 -23.97
C GLN A 63 -2.99 10.42 -24.10
N TRP A 64 -2.97 9.59 -25.13
CA TRP A 64 -3.98 8.53 -25.31
C TRP A 64 -3.88 7.42 -24.25
N LEU A 65 -2.66 7.00 -23.89
CA LEU A 65 -2.44 6.04 -22.79
C LEU A 65 -2.86 6.65 -21.46
N ARG A 66 -2.57 7.93 -21.23
CA ARG A 66 -3.00 8.66 -20.04
C ARG A 66 -4.53 8.67 -19.93
N ALA A 67 -5.23 8.94 -21.03
CA ALA A 67 -6.69 8.94 -21.07
C ALA A 67 -7.28 7.54 -20.79
N GLN A 68 -6.67 6.48 -21.30
CA GLN A 68 -7.09 5.10 -21.03
C GLN A 68 -6.78 4.66 -19.58
N TYR A 69 -5.66 5.11 -19.01
CA TYR A 69 -5.24 4.72 -17.68
C TYR A 69 -5.95 5.50 -16.56
N LEU A 70 -6.34 6.75 -16.80
CA LEU A 70 -7.03 7.59 -15.82
C LEU A 70 -8.23 6.92 -15.11
N PRO A 71 -9.19 6.25 -15.79
CA PRO A 71 -10.29 5.58 -15.11
C PRO A 71 -9.81 4.45 -14.18
N LEU A 72 -8.79 3.69 -14.59
CA LEU A 72 -8.19 2.66 -13.75
C LEU A 72 -7.47 3.28 -12.55
N HIS A 73 -6.74 4.38 -12.75
CA HIS A 73 -6.07 5.10 -11.67
C HIS A 73 -7.07 5.60 -10.61
N VAL A 74 -8.20 6.16 -11.02
CA VAL A 74 -9.25 6.60 -10.08
C VAL A 74 -9.88 5.41 -9.37
N PHE A 75 -10.28 4.37 -10.11
CA PHE A 75 -10.91 3.18 -9.53
C PHE A 75 -10.03 2.50 -8.49
N PHE A 76 -8.79 2.15 -8.84
CA PHE A 76 -7.86 1.51 -7.92
C PHE A 76 -7.49 2.44 -6.76
N GLY A 77 -7.40 3.76 -6.98
CA GLY A 77 -7.16 4.73 -5.90
C GLY A 77 -8.24 4.66 -4.82
N LEU A 78 -9.52 4.64 -5.21
CA LEU A 78 -10.64 4.50 -4.29
C LEU A 78 -10.71 3.12 -3.65
N ALA A 79 -10.48 2.05 -4.43
CA ALA A 79 -10.51 0.68 -3.93
C ALA A 79 -9.40 0.42 -2.89
N ILE A 80 -8.17 0.89 -3.14
CA ILE A 80 -7.03 0.80 -2.20
C ILE A 80 -7.34 1.58 -0.93
N PHE A 81 -7.94 2.77 -1.05
CA PHE A 81 -8.33 3.56 0.13
C PHE A 81 -9.37 2.81 0.98
N GLY A 82 -10.42 2.26 0.36
CA GLY A 82 -11.41 1.44 1.04
C GLY A 82 -10.81 0.20 1.71
N LEU A 83 -9.91 -0.50 1.01
CA LEU A 83 -9.18 -1.65 1.56
C LEU A 83 -8.30 -1.25 2.76
N ALA A 84 -7.65 -0.08 2.71
CA ALA A 84 -6.85 0.44 3.81
C ALA A 84 -7.71 0.75 5.04
N VAL A 85 -8.90 1.34 4.86
CA VAL A 85 -9.87 1.57 5.94
C VAL A 85 -10.35 0.24 6.53
N ALA A 86 -10.77 -0.70 5.69
CA ALA A 86 -11.21 -2.03 6.15
C ALA A 86 -10.09 -2.76 6.91
N THR A 87 -8.85 -2.68 6.41
CA THR A 87 -7.69 -3.26 7.08
C THR A 87 -7.40 -2.59 8.41
N ALA A 88 -7.48 -1.26 8.48
CA ALA A 88 -7.30 -0.53 9.73
C ALA A 88 -8.33 -0.96 10.78
N LEU A 89 -9.61 -1.12 10.38
CA LEU A 89 -10.67 -1.61 11.27
C LEU A 89 -10.44 -3.06 11.73
N LEU A 90 -9.84 -3.92 10.89
CA LEU A 90 -9.45 -5.28 11.28
C LEU A 90 -8.21 -5.33 12.20
N GLY A 91 -7.43 -4.25 12.26
CA GLY A 91 -6.20 -4.16 13.05
C GLY A 91 -6.36 -3.47 14.40
N ILE A 92 -7.53 -2.89 14.66
CA ILE A 92 -7.95 -2.39 15.97
C ILE A 92 -8.46 -3.58 16.79
#